data_AF-A0A444D9R1-F1
#
_entry.id   AF-A0A444D9R1-F1
#
_cell.length_a   1.000
_cell.length_b   1.000
_cell.length_c   1.000
_cell.angle_alpha   90.00
_cell.angle_beta   90.00
_cell.angle_gamma   90.00
#
_symmetry.space_group_name_H-M   'P 1'
#
loop_
_entity.id
_entity.type
_entity.pdbx_description
1 polymer ?
#
loop_
_entity_poly.entity_id
_entity_poly.type
_entity_poly.pdbx_seq_one_letter_code
_entity_poly.pdbx_strand_id
1 'polypeptide(L)' 'MAMKSYRYQAEMLVKDYLLADPFVRYTSVLGGIFMCKMAYDFTQLISSFYFKGYASLTKIQRIEWNNR' A
#
# COMPACT_ATOMS: atom_id res chain seq x y z
N MET A 1 11.57 -37.53 -22.32
CA MET A 1 10.93 -36.20 -22.52
C MET A 1 10.47 -35.55 -21.21
N ALA A 2 9.84 -36.28 -20.28
CA ALA A 2 9.32 -35.71 -19.03
C ALA A 2 10.36 -34.96 -18.17
N MET A 3 11.57 -35.49 -18.00
CA MET A 3 12.61 -34.86 -17.18
C MET A 3 13.07 -33.48 -17.70
N LYS A 4 13.07 -33.27 -19.03
CA LYS A 4 13.37 -31.95 -19.62
C LYS A 4 12.24 -30.95 -19.34
N SER A 5 10.99 -31.42 -19.37
CA SER A 5 9.81 -30.61 -19.06
C SER A 5 9.84 -30.12 -17.60
N TYR A 6 10.09 -31.03 -16.65
CA TYR A 6 10.21 -30.66 -15.23
C TYR A 6 11.34 -29.67 -14.98
N ARG A 7 12.49 -29.85 -15.65
CA ARG A 7 13.62 -28.92 -15.54
C ARG A 7 13.27 -27.53 -16.06
N TYR A 8 12.59 -27.45 -17.19
CA TYR A 8 12.11 -26.18 -17.76
C TYR A 8 11.11 -25.47 -16.85
N GLN A 9 10.18 -26.21 -16.24
CA GLN A 9 9.22 -25.66 -15.28
C GLN A 9 9.91 -25.13 -14.01
N ALA A 10 10.92 -25.85 -13.50
CA ALA A 10 11.69 -25.39 -12.35
C ALA A 10 12.51 -24.13 -12.67
N GLU A 11 13.13 -24.07 -13.85
CA GLU A 11 13.90 -22.90 -14.31
C GLU A 11 13.00 -21.66 -14.47
N MET A 12 11.79 -21.83 -15.00
CA MET A 12 10.78 -20.75 -15.08
C MET A 12 10.40 -20.24 -13.68
N LEU A 13 10.09 -21.15 -12.75
CA LEU A 13 9.65 -20.79 -11.41
C LEU A 13 10.75 -20.06 -10.61
N VAL A 14 12.01 -20.47 -10.75
CA VAL A 14 13.15 -19.79 -10.12
C VAL A 14 13.35 -18.39 -10.70
N LYS A 15 13.21 -18.22 -12.02
CA LYS A 15 13.29 -16.90 -12.66
C LYS A 15 12.19 -15.97 -12.18
N ASP A 16 10.95 -16.45 -12.11
CA ASP A 16 9.82 -15.67 -11.61
C ASP A 16 10.02 -15.27 -10.15
N TYR A 17 10.53 -16.17 -9.31
CA TYR A 17 10.81 -15.87 -7.90
C TYR A 17 11.93 -14.85 -7.72
N LEU A 18 13.02 -14.97 -8.49
CA LEU A 18 14.14 -14.03 -8.47
C LEU A 18 13.75 -12.64 -9.01
N LEU A 19 12.86 -12.58 -10.00
CA LEU A 19 12.36 -11.32 -10.56
C LEU A 19 11.28 -10.68 -9.68
N ALA A 20 10.48 -11.49 -8.99
CA ALA A 20 9.50 -11.02 -8.01
C ALA A 20 10.19 -10.37 -6.81
N ASP A 21 11.35 -10.86 -6.37
CA ASP A 21 11.97 -10.44 -5.12
C ASP A 21 12.32 -8.92 -5.05
N PRO A 22 12.90 -8.27 -6.09
CA PRO A 22 13.05 -6.82 -6.12
C PRO A 22 11.72 -6.08 -6.35
N PHE A 23 10.89 -6.57 -7.28
CA PHE A 23 9.64 -5.91 -7.67
C PHE A 23 8.64 -5.86 -6.51
N VAL A 24 8.51 -6.95 -5.77
CA VAL A 24 7.66 -7.06 -4.57
C VAL A 24 8.13 -6.10 -3.48
N ARG A 25 9.45 -5.95 -3.25
CA ARG A 25 9.95 -4.98 -2.27
C ARG A 25 9.62 -3.54 -2.67
N TYR A 26 9.91 -3.15 -3.90
CA TYR A 26 9.63 -1.78 -4.36
C TYR A 26 8.12 -1.47 -4.39
N THR A 27 7.31 -2.40 -4.89
CA THR A 27 5.85 -2.24 -4.92
C THR A 27 5.24 -2.25 -3.53
N SER A 28 5.82 -3.01 -2.58
CA SER A 28 5.39 -3.01 -1.18
C SER A 28 5.65 -1.66 -0.50
N VAL A 29 6.82 -1.04 -0.74
CA VAL A 29 7.12 0.31 -0.21
C VAL A 29 6.17 1.35 -0.79
N LEU A 30 5.99 1.35 -2.12
CA LEU A 30 5.05 2.27 -2.78
C LEU A 30 3.60 2.04 -2.33
N GLY A 31 3.20 0.78 -2.18
CA GLY A 31 1.90 0.38 -1.66
C GLY A 31 1.69 0.85 -0.23
N GLY A 32 2.71 0.73 0.64
CA GLY A 32 2.67 1.24 2.01
C GLY A 32 2.46 2.75 2.06
N ILE A 33 3.24 3.51 1.29
CA ILE A 33 3.10 4.97 1.20
C ILE A 33 1.70 5.35 0.72
N PHE A 34 1.22 4.67 -0.32
CA PHE A 34 -0.12 4.90 -0.88
C PHE A 34 -1.22 4.61 0.14
N MET A 35 -1.14 3.48 0.84
CA MET A 35 -2.10 3.10 1.87
C MET A 35 -2.09 4.08 3.05
N CYS A 36 -0.92 4.56 3.49
CA CYS A 36 -0.83 5.60 4.52
C CYS A 36 -1.54 6.88 4.08
N LYS A 37 -1.35 7.32 2.83
CA LYS A 37 -2.05 8.49 2.30
C LYS A 37 -3.56 8.26 2.19
N MET A 38 -3.99 7.10 1.71
CA MET A 38 -5.41 6.76 1.64
C MET A 38 -6.07 6.75 3.01
N ALA A 39 -5.40 6.19 4.02
CA ALA A 39 -5.89 6.17 5.39
C ALA A 39 -6.08 7.60 5.93
N TYR A 40 -5.11 8.49 5.71
CA TYR A 40 -5.22 9.90 6.09
C TYR A 40 -6.43 10.59 5.42
N ASP A 41 -6.57 10.41 4.11
CA ASP A 41 -7.68 11.03 3.35
C ASP A 41 -9.05 10.44 3.80
N PHE A 42 -9.08 9.16 4.16
CA PHE A 42 -10.27 8.48 4.70
C PHE A 42 -10.63 8.98 6.12
N THR A 43 -9.65 9.15 7.00
CA THR A 43 -9.85 9.75 8.33
C THR A 43 -10.39 11.17 8.22
N GLN A 44 -9.88 11.95 7.27
CA GLN A 44 -10.41 13.28 6.97
C GLN A 44 -11.87 13.23 6.49
N LEU A 45 -12.20 12.29 5.61
CA LEU A 45 -13.55 12.12 5.07
C LEU A 45 -14.53 11.72 6.18
N ILE A 46 -14.22 10.68 6.96
CA ILE A 46 -15.04 10.26 8.10
C ILE A 46 -15.20 11.41 9.09
N SER A 47 -14.12 12.09 9.47
CA SER A 47 -14.18 13.18 10.44
C SER A 47 -15.09 14.31 9.95
N SER A 48 -15.08 14.61 8.64
CA SER A 48 -15.98 15.61 8.06
C SER A 48 -17.46 15.23 8.10
N PHE A 49 -17.78 13.94 7.95
CA PHE A 49 -19.16 13.46 7.96
C PHE A 49 -19.72 13.28 9.37
N TYR A 50 -18.91 12.75 10.29
CA TYR A 50 -19.37 12.33 11.62
C TYR A 50 -19.12 13.38 12.71
N PHE A 51 -18.10 14.25 12.56
CA PHE A 51 -17.74 15.22 13.59
C PHE A 51 -18.10 16.64 13.14
N LYS A 52 -19.25 17.16 13.61
CA LYS A 52 -19.73 18.51 13.26
C LYS A 52 -18.72 19.62 13.60
N GLY A 53 -17.89 19.44 14.63
CA GLY A 53 -16.84 20.39 15.03
C GLY A 53 -15.60 20.37 14.14
N TYR A 54 -15.47 19.39 13.23
CA TYR A 54 -14.29 19.24 12.37
C TYR A 54 -14.19 20.37 11.34
N ALA A 55 -15.34 20.82 10.84
CA ALA A 55 -15.42 21.94 9.90
C ALA A 55 -14.95 23.26 10.54
N SER A 56 -15.16 23.44 11.84
CA SER A 56 -14.72 24.63 12.59
C SER A 56 -13.26 24.59 13.04
N LEU A 57 -12.56 23.45 12.89
CA LEU A 57 -11.13 23.35 13.23
C LEU A 57 -10.28 24.17 12.27
N THR A 58 -9.26 24.82 12.83
CA THR A 58 -8.22 25.47 12.04
C THR A 58 -7.42 24.43 11.23
N LYS A 59 -6.73 24.87 10.18
CA LYS A 59 -5.93 23.98 9.32
C LYS A 59 -4.91 23.15 10.12
N ILE A 60 -4.27 23.74 11.12
CA ILE A 60 -3.24 23.08 11.94
C ILE A 60 -3.88 22.01 12.84
N GLN A 61 -4.99 22.34 13.50
CA GLN A 61 -5.72 21.37 14.33
C GLN A 61 -6.29 20.21 13.51
N ARG A 62 -6.69 20.48 12.26
CA ARG A 62 -7.18 19.45 11.35
C ARG A 62 -6.07 18.48 10.94
N ILE A 63 -4.86 18.98 10.67
CA ILE A 63 -3.69 18.14 10.38
C ILE A 63 -3.34 17.29 11.60
N GLU A 64 -3.33 17.88 12.80
CA GLU A 64 -3.10 17.13 14.04
C GLU A 64 -4.16 16.05 14.25
N TRP A 65 -5.43 16.38 14.03
CA TRP A 65 -6.55 15.45 14.16
C TRP A 65 -6.44 14.26 13.20
N ASN A 66 -6.14 14.51 11.93
CA ASN A 66 -6.04 13.44 10.92
C ASN A 66 -4.77 12.58 11.04
N ASN A 67 -3.76 13.06 11.78
CA ASN A 67 -2.54 12.31 12.09
C ASN A 67 -2.70 11.40 13.32
N ARG A 68 -3.77 11.56 14.11
CA ARG A 68 -4.10 10.69 15.25
C ARG A 68 -4.86 9.45 14.79
#